data_AF-X8ARD5-F1
#
_entry.id   AF-X8ARD5-F1
#
_cell.length_a   1.000
_cell.length_b   1.000
_cell.length_c   1.000
_cell.angle_alpha   90.00
_cell.angle_beta   90.00
_cell.angle_gamma   90.00
#
_symmetry.space_group_name_H-M   'P 1'
#
loop_
_entity.id
_entity.type
_entity.pdbx_description
1 polymer ?
#
loop_
_entity_poly.entity_id
_entity_poly.type
_entity_poly.pdbx_seq_one_letter_code
_entity_poly.pdbx_strand_id
1 'polypeptide(L)'
;MRCERADLRGQFSQLPLNFMVEMDDDGALVEAEYLVEVLDGGLVHQLLNHYTVLLESALAHPDAALFQLALLGEADAGWLRRVSGGENFSTAQPRCPR
;
A
#
# COMPACT_ATOMS: atom_id res chain seq x y z
N MET A 1 -15.73 -19.99 -46.67
CA MET A 1 -14.56 -19.28 -46.13
C MET A 1 -14.60 -19.39 -44.62
N ARG A 2 -13.57 -19.98 -44.00
CA ARG A 2 -13.51 -20.20 -42.56
C ARG A 2 -12.71 -19.04 -41.97
N CYS A 3 -13.39 -18.08 -41.33
CA CYS A 3 -12.70 -17.08 -40.55
C CYS A 3 -12.25 -17.75 -39.26
N GLU A 4 -10.93 -17.90 -39.11
CA GLU A 4 -10.31 -18.24 -37.85
C GLU A 4 -9.98 -16.94 -37.12
N ARG A 5 -10.28 -16.90 -35.82
CA ARG A 5 -10.03 -15.73 -34.98
C ARG A 5 -8.53 -15.63 -34.77
N ALA A 6 -7.88 -14.63 -35.35
CA ALA A 6 -6.51 -14.30 -35.00
C ALA A 6 -6.49 -13.84 -33.53
N ASP A 7 -5.92 -14.65 -32.64
CA ASP A 7 -5.70 -14.29 -31.24
C ASP A 7 -4.54 -13.30 -31.17
N LEU A 8 -4.81 -12.04 -31.50
CA LEU A 8 -3.92 -10.93 -31.23
C LEU A 8 -4.10 -10.53 -29.77
N ARG A 9 -3.69 -11.41 -28.86
CA ARG A 9 -3.38 -11.01 -27.48
C ARG A 9 -2.14 -10.14 -27.56
N GLY A 10 -2.32 -8.83 -27.55
CA GLY A 10 -1.29 -7.92 -27.08
C GLY A 10 -0.87 -8.41 -25.70
N GLN A 11 0.27 -9.08 -25.65
CA GLN A 11 0.82 -9.66 -24.44
C GLN A 11 1.21 -8.49 -23.51
N PHE A 12 0.42 -8.28 -22.45
CA PHE A 12 0.46 -7.22 -21.43
C PHE A 12 -0.23 -5.89 -21.82
N SER A 13 -1.57 -5.90 -21.86
CA SER A 13 -2.38 -4.76 -22.34
C SER A 13 -2.76 -3.71 -21.29
N GLN A 14 -2.68 -3.96 -19.98
CA GLN A 14 -3.00 -2.96 -18.93
C GLN A 14 -2.17 -3.29 -17.69
N LEU A 15 -1.54 -2.29 -17.06
CA LEU A 15 -0.89 -2.49 -15.77
C LEU A 15 -1.97 -2.92 -14.76
N PRO A 16 -1.70 -3.91 -13.87
CA PRO A 16 -2.71 -4.41 -12.92
C PRO A 16 -3.22 -3.32 -11.97
N LEU A 17 -2.42 -2.27 -11.77
CA LEU A 17 -2.77 -1.04 -11.09
C LEU A 17 -2.16 0.13 -11.88
N ASN A 18 -2.98 1.14 -12.13
CA ASN A 18 -2.58 2.45 -12.59
C ASN A 18 -2.94 3.47 -11.51
N PHE A 19 -2.07 4.46 -11.30
CA PHE A 19 -2.21 5.46 -10.26
C PHE A 19 -1.94 6.83 -10.87
N MET A 20 -2.95 7.69 -10.84
CA MET A 20 -2.90 9.03 -11.40
C MET A 20 -3.05 10.06 -10.29
N VAL A 21 -2.23 11.10 -10.35
CA VAL A 21 -2.32 12.23 -9.44
C VAL A 21 -2.43 13.49 -10.29
N GLU A 22 -3.53 14.20 -10.11
CA GLU A 22 -3.73 15.53 -10.67
C GLU A 22 -3.67 16.53 -9.53
N MET A 23 -2.98 17.65 -9.74
CA MET A 23 -2.89 18.72 -8.75
C MET A 23 -3.39 20.01 -9.36
N ASP A 24 -4.10 20.80 -8.57
CA ASP A 24 -4.60 22.12 -8.92
C ASP A 24 -4.42 23.09 -7.74
N ASP A 25 -5.03 24.28 -7.85
CA ASP A 25 -4.96 25.31 -6.80
C ASP A 25 -5.73 24.92 -5.52
N ASP A 26 -6.69 23.98 -5.60
CA ASP A 26 -7.55 23.55 -4.50
C ASP A 26 -7.05 22.25 -3.82
N GLY A 27 -6.12 21.52 -4.45
CA GLY A 27 -5.45 20.38 -3.83
C GLY A 27 -4.91 19.36 -4.83
N ALA A 28 -4.99 18.08 -4.44
CA ALA A 28 -4.58 16.96 -5.26
C ALA A 28 -5.71 15.91 -5.34
N LEU A 29 -6.03 15.48 -6.55
CA LEU A 29 -6.92 14.36 -6.83
C LEU A 29 -6.07 13.12 -7.12
N VAL A 30 -6.37 12.02 -6.44
CA VAL A 30 -5.69 10.75 -6.60
C VAL A 30 -6.68 9.69 -7.10
N GLU A 31 -6.40 9.13 -8.26
CA GLU A 31 -7.22 8.09 -8.89
C GLU A 31 -6.44 6.79 -9.05
N ALA A 32 -7.09 5.67 -8.72
CA ALA A 32 -6.54 4.34 -8.91
C ALA A 32 -7.45 3.52 -9.83
N GLU A 33 -6.92 3.09 -10.97
CA GLU A 33 -7.58 2.15 -11.86
C GLU A 33 -6.90 0.79 -11.71
N TYR A 34 -7.68 -0.28 -11.57
CA TYR A 34 -7.12 -1.60 -11.32
C TYR A 34 -7.91 -2.70 -12.00
N LEU A 35 -7.22 -3.81 -12.27
CA LEU A 35 -7.83 -5.01 -12.79
C LEU A 35 -8.45 -5.81 -11.64
N VAL A 36 -9.79 -5.83 -11.56
CA VAL A 36 -10.55 -6.57 -10.53
C VAL A 36 -10.31 -8.08 -10.53
N GLU A 37 -9.82 -8.63 -11.65
CA GLU A 37 -9.42 -10.04 -11.76
C GLU A 37 -8.09 -10.34 -11.05
N VAL A 38 -7.30 -9.30 -10.76
CA VAL A 38 -5.95 -9.39 -10.14
C VAL A 38 -5.93 -8.80 -8.73
N LEU A 39 -6.66 -7.70 -8.51
CA LEU A 39 -6.67 -6.96 -7.26
C LEU A 39 -8.07 -6.86 -6.68
N ASP A 40 -8.16 -7.05 -5.37
CA ASP A 40 -9.37 -6.81 -4.60
C ASP A 40 -9.61 -5.31 -4.39
N GLY A 41 -10.86 -4.88 -4.46
CA GLY A 41 -11.21 -3.47 -4.29
C GLY A 41 -10.92 -2.94 -2.89
N GLY A 42 -11.05 -3.78 -1.86
CA GLY A 42 -10.66 -3.43 -0.49
C GLY A 42 -9.16 -3.20 -0.36
N LEU A 43 -8.33 -3.99 -1.05
CA LEU A 43 -6.89 -3.79 -1.10
C LEU A 43 -6.52 -2.46 -1.75
N VAL A 44 -7.13 -2.11 -2.88
CA VAL A 44 -6.85 -0.82 -3.55
C VAL A 44 -7.30 0.36 -2.69
N HIS A 45 -8.45 0.25 -2.02
CA HIS A 45 -8.92 1.28 -1.10
C HIS A 45 -7.99 1.44 0.12
N GLN A 46 -7.49 0.33 0.66
CA GLN A 46 -6.50 0.37 1.73
C GLN A 46 -5.20 1.07 1.27
N LEU A 47 -4.73 0.78 0.07
CA LEU A 47 -3.56 1.44 -0.52
C LEU A 47 -3.75 2.96 -0.63
N LEU A 48 -4.91 3.42 -1.12
CA LEU A 48 -5.23 4.84 -1.23
C LEU A 48 -5.25 5.54 0.14
N ASN A 49 -5.82 4.87 1.15
CA ASN A 49 -5.82 5.39 2.52
C ASN A 49 -4.40 5.51 3.08
N HIS A 50 -3.55 4.50 2.88
CA HIS A 50 -2.15 4.52 3.30
C HIS A 50 -1.33 5.58 2.56
N TYR A 51 -1.61 5.78 1.27
CA TYR A 51 -0.96 6.83 0.49
C TYR A 51 -1.29 8.23 1.03
N THR A 52 -2.54 8.46 1.44
CA THR A 52 -2.95 9.72 2.07
C THR A 52 -2.18 9.97 3.38
N VAL A 53 -2.08 8.97 4.26
CA VAL A 53 -1.31 9.06 5.51
C VAL A 53 0.18 9.37 5.23
N LEU A 54 0.75 8.74 4.20
CA LEU A 54 2.12 8.99 3.80
C LEU A 54 2.33 10.43 3.34
N LEU A 55 1.42 10.97 2.53
CA LEU A 55 1.49 12.35 2.06
C LEU A 55 1.34 13.34 3.22
N GLU A 56 0.38 13.12 4.12
CA GLU A 56 0.23 13.95 5.32
C GLU A 56 1.50 13.96 6.18
N SER A 57 2.10 12.79 6.39
CA SER A 57 3.36 12.66 7.13
C SER A 57 4.52 13.36 6.42
N ALA A 58 4.61 13.25 5.09
CA ALA A 58 5.65 13.90 4.29
C ALA A 58 5.52 15.42 4.31
N LEU A 59 4.29 15.95 4.24
CA LEU A 59 4.03 17.39 4.31
C LEU A 59 4.34 17.96 5.70
N ALA A 60 4.07 17.21 6.77
CA ALA A 60 4.41 17.62 8.13
C ALA A 60 5.93 17.54 8.41
N HIS A 61 6.64 16.62 7.75
CA HIS A 61 8.05 16.34 7.97
C HIS A 61 8.83 16.18 6.65
N PRO A 62 9.00 17.26 5.87
CA PRO A 62 9.55 17.18 4.51
C PRO A 62 11.00 16.70 4.45
N ASP A 63 11.77 16.92 5.52
CA ASP A 63 13.19 16.52 5.62
C ASP A 63 13.37 15.13 6.25
N ALA A 64 12.30 14.48 6.70
CA ALA A 64 12.40 13.15 7.28
C ALA A 64 12.67 12.10 6.20
N ALA A 65 13.50 11.10 6.54
CA ALA A 65 13.73 9.99 5.65
C ALA A 65 12.44 9.19 5.43
N LEU A 66 12.22 8.70 4.20
CA LEU A 66 10.98 8.00 3.79
C LEU A 66 10.57 6.88 4.76
N PHE A 67 11.53 6.11 5.28
CA PHE A 67 11.26 4.99 6.19
C PHE A 67 10.77 5.41 7.58
N GLN A 68 10.89 6.69 7.93
CA GLN A 68 10.43 7.26 9.19
C GLN A 68 9.01 7.83 9.08
N LEU A 69 8.49 8.01 7.87
CA LEU A 69 7.16 8.53 7.64
C LEU A 69 6.10 7.48 7.98
N ALA A 70 4.96 7.96 8.48
CA ALA A 70 3.82 7.09 8.73
C ALA A 70 3.26 6.59 7.40
N LEU A 71 3.07 5.27 7.27
CA LEU A 71 2.42 4.65 6.12
C LEU A 71 1.03 4.10 6.48
N LEU A 72 0.92 3.49 7.67
CA LEU A 72 -0.32 2.93 8.19
C LEU A 72 -1.02 4.00 9.03
N GLY A 73 -2.32 4.16 8.85
CA GLY A 73 -3.14 4.93 9.79
C GLY A 73 -3.13 4.31 11.19
N GLU A 74 -3.48 5.08 12.22
CA GLU A 74 -3.42 4.64 13.62
C GLU A 74 -4.19 3.34 13.89
N ALA A 75 -5.36 3.17 13.26
CA ALA A 75 -6.17 1.97 13.39
C ALA A 75 -5.44 0.72 12.85
N ASP A 76 -4.84 0.84 11.66
CA ASP A 76 -4.13 -0.26 10.99
C ASP A 76 -2.80 -0.56 11.67
N ALA A 77 -2.06 0.47 12.10
CA ALA A 77 -0.85 0.32 12.90
C ALA A 77 -1.17 -0.36 14.25
N GLY A 78 -2.28 0.04 14.88
CA GLY A 78 -2.78 -0.57 16.10
C GLY A 78 -3.21 -2.03 15.91
N TRP A 79 -3.90 -2.34 14.81
CA TRP A 79 -4.24 -3.71 14.44
C TRP A 79 -2.97 -4.54 14.21
N LEU A 80 -2.02 -4.03 13.41
CA LEU A 80 -0.79 -4.73 13.09
C LEU A 80 -0.01 -5.07 14.36
N ARG A 81 0.18 -4.10 15.28
CA ARG A 81 0.84 -4.33 16.58
C ARG A 81 0.17 -5.43 17.40
N ARG A 82 -1.17 -5.54 17.37
CA ARG A 82 -1.89 -6.61 18.10
C ARG A 82 -1.67 -7.98 17.50
N VAL A 83 -1.58 -8.09 16.17
CA VAL A 83 -1.48 -9.39 15.48
C VAL A 83 -0.04 -9.84 15.24
N SER A 84 0.93 -8.92 15.23
CA SER A 84 2.33 -9.22 14.91
C SER A 84 3.22 -9.56 16.11
N GLY A 85 2.69 -9.45 17.33
CA GLY A 85 3.46 -9.69 18.57
C GLY A 85 3.92 -11.13 18.80
N GLY A 86 3.49 -12.10 17.98
CA GLY A 86 3.77 -13.52 18.17
C GLY A 86 3.21 -14.06 19.50
N GLU A 87 3.58 -15.29 19.87
CA GLU A 87 3.34 -15.76 21.23
C GLU A 87 4.22 -14.99 22.22
N ASN A 88 3.65 -14.62 23.38
CA ASN A 88 4.39 -13.97 24.45
C ASN A 88 5.47 -14.93 24.99
N PHE A 89 6.67 -14.84 24.42
CA PHE A 89 7.80 -15.64 24.85
C PHE A 89 8.55 -14.92 25.98
N SER A 90 8.28 -15.32 27.22
CA SER A 90 9.05 -14.86 28.37
C SER A 90 10.40 -15.59 28.40
N THR A 91 11.47 -14.92 27.98
CA THR A 91 12.82 -15.40 28.27
C THR A 91 13.12 -15.10 29.73
N ALA A 92 13.17 -16.14 30.57
CA ALA A 92 13.89 -16.02 31.82
C ALA A 92 15.33 -15.66 31.46
N GLN A 93 15.77 -14.44 31.79
CA GLN A 93 17.11 -13.97 31.45
C GLN A 93 18.14 -15.00 31.92
N PRO A 94 18.93 -15.63 31.03
CA PRO A 94 20.05 -16.43 31.49
C PRO A 94 21.01 -15.47 32.20
N ARG A 95 21.17 -15.68 33.51
CA ARG A 95 22.05 -14.90 34.36
C ARG A 95 23.46 -14.98 33.75
N CYS A 96 23.92 -13.87 33.18
CA CYS A 96 25.28 -13.76 32.64
C CYS A 96 26.28 -14.07 33.77
N PRO A 97 27.13 -15.11 33.66
CA PRO A 97 28.15 -15.35 34.66
C PRO A 97 29.23 -14.26 34.59
N ARG A 98 29.62 -13.77 35.78
CA ARG A 98 30.61 -12.70 36.00
C ARG A 98 32.01 -13.08 35.55
#